data_AF-A0A6A6T9G7-F1
#
_entry.id   AF-A0A6A6T9G7-F1
#
_cell.length_a   1.000
_cell.length_b   1.000
_cell.length_c   1.000
_cell.angle_alpha   90.00
_cell.angle_beta   90.00
_cell.angle_gamma   90.00
#
_symmetry.space_group_name_H-M   'P 1'
#
loop_
_entity.id
_entity.type
_entity.pdbx_description
1 polymer ?
#
loop_
_entity_poly.entity_id
_entity_poly.type
_entity_poly.pdbx_seq_one_letter_code
_entity_poly.pdbx_strand_id
1 'polypeptide(L)'
;MSDIDVFTNEFKALPADAPTSHPHIIDVGKIKMAQLPPSVKLWDVIATLLLKLSTDTLTKFLDTSVQNCKTILKCTRKGQASECVVWRQEREVVAGTYTDCLTTLHMDIFEWDNLVKCVIKDDGSWEVKYASYRQYSVRDLDSVWRGEFVEPVPGFKATIPQDEWRKAELATLLGENILYDIYDSVELAWKATTTT
;
A
#
# COMPACT_ATOMS: atom_id res chain seq x y z
N MET A 1 0.04 7.95 26.23
CA MET A 1 1.17 7.27 25.56
C MET A 1 1.58 8.17 24.44
N SER A 2 2.86 8.55 24.36
CA SER A 2 3.38 9.29 23.20
C SER A 2 3.41 8.35 22.00
N ASP A 3 2.96 8.84 20.85
CA ASP A 3 2.85 8.05 19.62
C ASP A 3 4.20 7.48 19.10
N ILE A 4 5.34 7.98 19.61
CA ILE A 4 6.70 7.49 19.31
C ILE A 4 6.89 6.03 19.73
N ASP A 5 6.14 5.54 20.73
CA ASP A 5 6.36 4.19 21.28
C ASP A 5 6.01 3.05 20.30
N VAL A 6 5.30 3.36 19.20
CA VAL A 6 4.88 2.39 18.17
C VAL A 6 5.96 2.18 17.09
N PHE A 7 6.91 3.09 16.93
CA PHE A 7 7.95 2.99 15.91
C PHE A 7 9.24 2.35 16.44
N THR A 8 10.00 1.71 15.55
CA THR A 8 11.28 1.06 15.88
C THR A 8 12.45 1.63 15.09
N ASN A 9 13.66 1.38 15.59
CA ASN A 9 14.91 1.69 14.89
C ASN A 9 15.53 0.46 14.23
N GLU A 10 14.73 -0.56 13.88
CA GLU A 10 15.21 -1.82 13.28
C GLU A 10 15.87 -1.62 11.92
N PHE A 11 15.49 -0.56 11.20
CA PHE A 11 16.06 -0.20 9.91
C PHE A 11 16.71 1.18 9.95
N LYS A 12 18.05 1.22 9.98
CA LYS A 12 18.85 2.43 10.24
C LYS A 12 18.49 3.65 9.38
N ALA A 13 18.09 3.44 8.13
CA ALA A 13 17.76 4.55 7.22
C ALA A 13 16.37 5.16 7.47
N LEU A 14 15.53 4.54 8.32
CA LEU A 14 14.20 5.01 8.69
C LEU A 14 14.11 5.11 10.22
N PRO A 15 14.71 6.14 10.86
CA PRO A 15 14.75 6.26 12.31
C PRO A 15 13.36 6.59 12.87
N ALA A 16 13.06 6.09 14.08
CA ALA A 16 11.76 6.22 14.74
C ALA A 16 11.38 7.66 15.11
N ASP A 17 12.35 8.58 15.15
CA ASP A 17 12.18 10.00 15.49
C ASP A 17 12.15 10.92 14.25
N ALA A 18 12.06 10.35 13.04
CA ALA A 18 11.86 11.14 11.82
C ALA A 18 10.52 11.89 11.85
N PRO A 19 10.36 12.94 11.02
CA PRO A 19 9.08 13.62 10.91
C PRO A 19 7.97 12.66 10.45
N THR A 20 6.74 12.85 10.94
CA THR A 20 5.58 11.99 10.62
C THR A 20 5.26 11.84 9.12
N SER A 21 5.76 12.75 8.29
CA SER A 21 5.65 12.69 6.83
C SER A 21 6.64 11.72 6.18
N HIS A 22 7.59 11.17 6.93
CA HIS A 22 8.59 10.22 6.46
C HIS A 22 8.17 8.79 6.84
N PRO A 23 8.61 7.76 6.09
CA PRO A 23 8.41 6.37 6.46
C PRO A 23 9.15 5.98 7.75
N HIS A 24 8.46 5.24 8.61
CA HIS A 24 8.99 4.58 9.80
C HIS A 24 8.74 3.07 9.75
N ILE A 25 9.46 2.31 10.59
CA ILE A 25 9.14 0.91 10.83
C ILE A 25 8.23 0.80 12.05
N ILE A 26 7.12 0.10 11.88
CA ILE A 26 6.12 -0.13 12.91
C ILE A 26 6.48 -1.38 13.73
N ASP A 27 6.41 -1.25 15.05
CA ASP A 27 6.37 -2.37 15.97
C ASP A 27 4.96 -3.00 15.97
N VAL A 28 4.74 -3.95 15.06
CA VAL A 28 3.42 -4.58 14.87
C VAL A 28 2.91 -5.23 16.17
N GLY A 29 3.81 -5.68 17.05
CA GLY A 29 3.45 -6.28 18.34
C GLY A 29 2.82 -5.29 19.34
N LYS A 30 2.99 -3.99 19.11
CA LYS A 30 2.41 -2.92 19.95
C LYS A 30 1.08 -2.38 19.43
N ILE A 31 0.66 -2.76 18.23
CA ILE A 31 -0.60 -2.28 17.66
C ILE A 31 -1.76 -3.19 18.07
N LYS A 32 -2.84 -2.58 18.57
CA LYS A 32 -4.12 -3.26 18.77
C LYS A 32 -4.85 -3.30 17.43
N MET A 33 -5.14 -4.50 16.91
CA MET A 33 -5.67 -4.78 15.56
C MET A 33 -7.10 -4.27 15.26
N ALA A 34 -7.58 -3.24 15.95
CA ALA A 34 -8.89 -2.64 15.67
C ALA A 34 -8.80 -1.43 14.73
N GLN A 35 -7.76 -0.61 14.88
CA GLN A 35 -7.58 0.65 14.15
C GLN A 35 -6.10 1.01 14.07
N LEU A 36 -5.69 1.64 12.97
CA LEU A 36 -4.36 2.22 12.85
C LEU A 36 -4.23 3.38 13.86
N PRO A 37 -3.14 3.49 14.62
CA PRO A 37 -2.89 4.68 15.41
C PRO A 37 -2.87 5.94 14.52
N PRO A 38 -3.43 7.09 14.94
CA PRO A 38 -3.50 8.29 14.09
C PRO A 38 -2.14 8.81 13.60
N SER A 39 -1.07 8.50 14.34
CA SER A 39 0.31 8.84 14.01
C SER A 39 0.88 8.00 12.88
N VAL A 40 0.42 6.76 12.72
CA VAL A 40 0.87 5.85 11.67
C VAL A 40 0.19 6.24 10.36
N LYS A 41 0.96 6.20 9.28
CA LYS A 41 0.54 6.55 7.93
C LYS A 41 0.75 5.37 6.98
N LEU A 42 0.15 5.47 5.81
CA LEU A 42 0.28 4.44 4.77
C LEU A 42 1.74 4.12 4.45
N TRP A 43 2.62 5.13 4.40
CA TRP A 43 4.04 4.93 4.11
C TRP A 43 4.79 4.15 5.19
N ASP A 44 4.40 4.26 6.46
CA ASP A 44 4.96 3.45 7.55
C ASP A 44 4.56 1.98 7.38
N VAL A 45 3.30 1.74 7.02
CA VAL A 45 2.77 0.40 6.75
C VAL A 45 3.47 -0.23 5.55
N ILE A 46 3.66 0.54 4.47
CA ILE A 46 4.41 0.09 3.29
C ILE A 46 5.86 -0.25 3.65
N ALA A 47 6.57 0.62 4.36
CA ALA A 47 7.95 0.34 4.76
C ALA A 47 8.06 -0.91 5.64
N THR A 48 7.14 -1.05 6.60
CA THR A 48 7.05 -2.22 7.48
C THR A 48 6.77 -3.49 6.69
N LEU A 49 5.82 -3.45 5.75
CA LEU A 49 5.50 -4.56 4.85
C LEU A 49 6.74 -5.01 4.08
N LEU A 50 7.43 -4.08 3.41
CA LEU A 50 8.59 -4.40 2.60
C LEU A 50 9.74 -4.96 3.45
N LEU A 51 9.95 -4.46 4.66
CA LEU A 51 10.92 -5.02 5.61
C LEU A 51 10.58 -6.45 6.02
N LYS A 52 9.30 -6.73 6.30
CA LYS A 52 8.82 -8.07 6.66
C LYS A 52 9.02 -9.09 5.54
N LEU A 53 8.98 -8.64 4.28
CA LEU A 53 9.33 -9.50 3.14
C LEU A 53 10.82 -9.78 3.09
N SER A 54 11.64 -8.73 3.13
CA SER A 54 13.09 -8.83 3.35
C SER A 54 13.72 -7.44 3.46
N THR A 55 14.82 -7.34 4.21
CA THR A 55 15.66 -6.13 4.24
C THR A 55 16.09 -5.68 2.84
N ASP A 56 16.39 -6.62 1.94
CA ASP A 56 16.81 -6.33 0.56
C ASP A 56 15.68 -5.69 -0.26
N THR A 57 14.43 -6.13 -0.08
CA THR A 57 13.26 -5.55 -0.76
C THR A 57 13.05 -4.09 -0.34
N LEU A 58 13.07 -3.80 0.96
CA LEU A 58 12.97 -2.41 1.45
C LEU A 58 14.16 -1.57 0.97
N THR A 59 15.38 -2.11 1.02
CA THR A 59 16.59 -1.40 0.59
C THR A 59 16.50 -0.99 -0.87
N LYS A 60 16.13 -1.93 -1.77
CA LYS A 60 15.92 -1.64 -3.20
C LYS A 60 14.80 -0.64 -3.44
N PHE A 61 13.72 -0.73 -2.66
CA PHE A 61 12.61 0.21 -2.77
C PHE A 61 13.02 1.65 -2.43
N LEU A 62 13.87 1.83 -1.43
CA LEU A 62 14.38 3.15 -1.01
C LEU A 62 15.57 3.65 -1.85
N ASP A 63 16.23 2.78 -2.62
CA ASP A 63 17.37 3.15 -3.45
C ASP A 63 16.94 4.05 -4.61
N THR A 64 17.38 5.32 -4.59
CA THR A 64 17.07 6.30 -5.62
C THR A 64 17.63 5.97 -7.00
N SER A 65 18.63 5.06 -7.10
CA SER A 65 19.15 4.57 -8.37
C SER A 65 18.23 3.55 -9.05
N VAL A 66 17.37 2.88 -8.27
CA VAL A 66 16.33 1.99 -8.79
C VAL A 66 15.19 2.84 -9.32
N GLN A 67 14.99 2.84 -10.63
CA GLN A 67 13.95 3.66 -11.28
C GLN A 67 12.55 3.07 -11.13
N ASN A 68 12.45 1.76 -11.00
CA ASN A 68 11.19 1.04 -10.93
C ASN A 68 11.33 -0.06 -9.87
N CYS A 69 10.38 -0.18 -8.96
CA CYS A 69 10.36 -1.26 -7.98
C CYS A 69 8.90 -1.66 -7.74
N LYS A 70 8.53 -2.86 -8.18
CA LYS A 70 7.16 -3.38 -8.05
C LYS A 70 7.17 -4.64 -7.21
N THR A 71 6.41 -4.64 -6.13
CA THR A 71 6.18 -5.79 -5.26
C THR A 71 4.69 -6.13 -5.27
N ILE A 72 4.37 -7.37 -5.63
CA ILE A 72 2.99 -7.89 -5.60
C ILE A 72 2.92 -9.02 -4.57
N LEU A 73 1.88 -8.97 -3.75
CA LEU A 73 1.64 -9.88 -2.66
C LEU A 73 0.29 -10.54 -2.83
N LYS A 74 0.24 -11.85 -2.64
CA LYS A 74 -1.01 -12.60 -2.66
C LYS A 74 -1.53 -12.74 -1.24
N CYS A 75 -2.73 -12.24 -1.00
CA CYS A 75 -3.39 -12.23 0.31
C CYS A 75 -4.72 -12.99 0.21
N THR A 76 -5.06 -13.76 1.24
CA THR A 76 -6.40 -14.36 1.34
C THR A 76 -7.14 -13.67 2.47
N ARG A 77 -8.19 -12.92 2.17
CA ARG A 77 -9.04 -12.29 3.18
C ARG A 77 -10.40 -12.91 3.18
N LYS A 78 -10.85 -13.40 4.34
CA LYS A 78 -12.18 -14.03 4.51
C LYS A 78 -12.45 -15.13 3.46
N GLY A 79 -11.42 -15.88 3.06
CA GLY A 79 -11.51 -16.93 2.05
C GLY A 79 -11.52 -16.46 0.59
N GLN A 80 -11.38 -15.15 0.33
CA GLN A 80 -11.26 -14.59 -1.01
C GLN A 80 -9.81 -14.26 -1.34
N ALA A 81 -9.36 -14.68 -2.52
CA ALA A 81 -8.05 -14.34 -3.03
C ALA A 81 -8.03 -12.87 -3.47
N SER A 82 -7.08 -12.12 -2.94
CA SER A 82 -6.82 -10.72 -3.25
C SER A 82 -5.32 -10.54 -3.45
N GLU A 83 -4.93 -9.47 -4.12
CA GLU A 83 -3.52 -9.11 -4.28
C GLU A 83 -3.30 -7.69 -3.78
N CYS A 84 -2.17 -7.46 -3.11
CA CYS A 84 -1.69 -6.15 -2.72
C CYS A 84 -0.48 -5.81 -3.59
N VAL A 85 -0.53 -4.66 -4.26
CA VAL A 85 0.61 -4.11 -4.99
C VAL A 85 1.18 -2.92 -4.23
N VAL A 86 2.50 -2.88 -4.14
CA VAL A 86 3.28 -1.69 -3.82
C VAL A 86 4.23 -1.47 -4.99
N TRP A 87 4.03 -0.37 -5.70
CA TRP A 87 4.77 -0.07 -6.92
C TRP A 87 5.32 1.34 -6.86
N ARG A 88 6.64 1.46 -6.81
CA ARG A 88 7.35 2.73 -6.98
C ARG A 88 7.86 2.83 -8.41
N GLN A 89 7.66 3.98 -9.05
CA GLN A 89 8.54 4.42 -10.13
C GLN A 89 9.04 5.83 -9.82
N GLU A 90 10.35 6.02 -9.92
CA GLU A 90 11.03 7.27 -9.59
C GLU A 90 10.64 7.80 -8.20
N ARG A 91 9.80 8.83 -8.14
CA ARG A 91 9.33 9.48 -6.90
C ARG A 91 7.83 9.34 -6.69
N GLU A 92 7.18 8.46 -7.45
CA GLU A 92 5.77 8.16 -7.27
C GLU A 92 5.62 6.73 -6.74
N VAL A 93 4.61 6.54 -5.89
CA VAL A 93 4.28 5.23 -5.33
C VAL A 93 2.79 4.98 -5.50
N VAL A 94 2.43 3.91 -6.17
CA VAL A 94 1.08 3.37 -6.22
C VAL A 94 1.00 2.19 -5.27
N ALA A 95 0.03 2.21 -4.36
CA ALA A 95 -0.27 1.08 -3.50
C ALA A 95 -1.78 0.78 -3.54
N GLY A 96 -2.15 -0.49 -3.52
CA GLY A 96 -3.55 -0.85 -3.49
C GLY A 96 -3.80 -2.33 -3.34
N THR A 97 -5.00 -2.66 -2.90
CA THR A 97 -5.49 -4.04 -2.84
C THR A 97 -6.56 -4.26 -3.89
N TYR A 98 -6.44 -5.32 -4.66
CA TYR A 98 -7.37 -5.65 -5.73
C TYR A 98 -7.75 -7.12 -5.76
N THR A 99 -8.90 -7.38 -6.37
CA THR A 99 -9.38 -8.72 -6.72
C THR A 99 -9.34 -8.90 -8.23
N ASP A 100 -8.81 -10.03 -8.69
CA ASP A 100 -8.94 -10.47 -10.08
C ASP A 100 -10.36 -10.98 -10.33
N CYS A 101 -11.14 -10.22 -11.10
CA CYS A 101 -12.55 -10.50 -11.33
C CYS A 101 -12.80 -11.54 -12.43
N LEU A 102 -11.75 -12.07 -13.07
CA LEU A 102 -11.91 -13.00 -14.18
C LEU A 102 -12.61 -14.30 -13.75
N THR A 103 -12.29 -14.81 -12.56
CA THR A 103 -12.82 -16.07 -12.06
C THR A 103 -14.12 -15.90 -11.29
N THR A 104 -14.30 -14.78 -10.60
CA THR A 104 -15.44 -14.53 -9.70
C THR A 104 -16.62 -13.85 -10.39
N LEU A 105 -16.35 -12.94 -11.34
CA LEU A 105 -17.37 -12.17 -12.05
C LEU A 105 -17.36 -12.42 -13.57
N HIS A 106 -16.42 -13.23 -14.08
CA HIS A 106 -16.20 -13.44 -15.52
C HIS A 106 -15.93 -12.14 -16.29
N MET A 107 -15.24 -11.20 -15.65
CA MET A 107 -14.86 -9.91 -16.23
C MET A 107 -13.35 -9.77 -16.28
N ASP A 108 -12.80 -9.34 -17.42
CA ASP A 108 -11.35 -9.16 -17.61
C ASP A 108 -10.86 -7.81 -17.03
N ILE A 109 -11.06 -7.65 -15.72
CA ILE A 109 -10.80 -6.42 -14.96
C ILE A 109 -10.20 -6.73 -13.59
N PHE A 110 -9.58 -5.72 -12.99
CA PHE A 110 -9.32 -5.68 -11.56
C PHE A 110 -10.34 -4.78 -10.86
N GLU A 111 -10.89 -5.25 -9.73
CA GLU A 111 -11.63 -4.41 -8.78
C GLU A 111 -10.68 -4.04 -7.63
N TRP A 112 -10.47 -2.75 -7.43
CA TRP A 112 -9.61 -2.17 -6.42
C TRP A 112 -10.44 -1.75 -5.21
N ASP A 113 -10.26 -2.40 -4.07
CA ASP A 113 -10.89 -1.98 -2.82
C ASP A 113 -10.42 -0.57 -2.46
N ASN A 114 -9.12 -0.39 -2.27
CA ASN A 114 -8.48 0.91 -2.09
C ASN A 114 -7.26 0.99 -3.00
N LEU A 115 -7.11 2.11 -3.69
CA LEU A 115 -5.95 2.43 -4.51
C LEU A 115 -5.49 3.83 -4.17
N VAL A 116 -4.21 3.98 -3.87
CA VAL A 116 -3.60 5.23 -3.40
C VAL A 116 -2.34 5.51 -4.20
N LYS A 117 -2.18 6.76 -4.65
CA LYS A 117 -0.94 7.26 -5.23
C LYS A 117 -0.33 8.30 -4.30
N CYS A 118 0.93 8.09 -3.96
CA CYS A 118 1.76 9.01 -3.19
C CYS A 118 2.88 9.57 -4.05
N VAL A 119 3.40 10.73 -3.64
CA VAL A 119 4.65 11.32 -4.15
C VAL A 119 5.67 11.41 -3.03
N ILE A 120 6.92 11.11 -3.34
CA ILE A 120 8.10 11.25 -2.47
C ILE A 120 8.79 12.58 -2.83
N LYS A 121 8.91 13.48 -1.86
CA LYS A 121 9.58 14.78 -2.02
C LYS A 121 11.10 14.62 -1.90
N ASP A 122 11.83 15.67 -2.26
CA ASP A 122 13.31 15.71 -2.19
C ASP A 122 13.86 15.40 -0.79
N ASP A 123 13.14 15.78 0.26
CA ASP A 123 13.52 15.53 1.65
C ASP A 123 13.17 14.11 2.13
N GLY A 124 12.56 13.28 1.28
CA GLY A 124 12.09 11.94 1.61
C GLY A 124 10.71 11.89 2.25
N SER A 125 10.03 13.03 2.44
CA SER A 125 8.65 13.05 2.92
C SER A 125 7.67 12.59 1.84
N TRP A 126 6.57 11.97 2.26
CA TRP A 126 5.53 11.44 1.40
C TRP A 126 4.27 12.29 1.48
N GLU A 127 3.53 12.33 0.38
CA GLU A 127 2.24 13.01 0.30
C GLU A 127 1.28 12.21 -0.58
N VAL A 128 0.06 11.99 -0.09
CA VAL A 128 -1.02 11.37 -0.88
C VAL A 128 -1.48 12.36 -1.95
N LYS A 129 -1.52 11.94 -3.21
CA LYS A 129 -2.02 12.74 -4.35
C LYS A 129 -3.34 12.26 -4.88
N TYR A 130 -3.55 10.95 -4.87
CA TYR A 130 -4.76 10.30 -5.35
C TYR A 130 -5.16 9.20 -4.37
N ALA A 131 -6.46 9.05 -4.17
CA ALA A 131 -7.02 7.89 -3.51
C ALA A 131 -8.37 7.57 -4.18
N SER A 132 -8.69 6.28 -4.23
CA SER A 132 -10.01 5.84 -4.69
C SER A 132 -10.44 4.59 -3.94
N TYR A 133 -11.75 4.46 -3.76
CA TYR A 133 -12.40 3.25 -3.28
C TYR A 133 -13.24 2.63 -4.39
N ARG A 134 -13.19 1.30 -4.52
CA ARG A 134 -13.95 0.51 -5.51
C ARG A 134 -13.71 0.98 -6.96
N GLN A 135 -12.43 1.15 -7.31
CA GLN A 135 -12.00 1.54 -8.65
C GLN A 135 -11.85 0.32 -9.54
N TYR A 136 -12.01 0.47 -10.84
CA TYR A 136 -11.86 -0.62 -11.80
C TYR A 136 -10.83 -0.27 -12.87
N SER A 137 -9.99 -1.25 -13.22
CA SER A 137 -9.06 -1.15 -14.35
C SER A 137 -9.23 -2.38 -15.24
N VAL A 138 -8.75 -2.29 -16.48
CA VAL A 138 -8.45 -3.51 -17.24
C VAL A 138 -7.48 -4.39 -16.45
N ARG A 139 -7.43 -5.69 -16.78
CA ARG A 139 -6.57 -6.69 -16.12
C ARG A 139 -5.07 -6.54 -16.48
N ASP A 140 -4.56 -5.32 -16.34
CA ASP A 140 -3.20 -4.89 -16.60
C ASP A 140 -2.80 -3.83 -15.56
N LEU A 141 -1.75 -4.10 -14.80
CA LEU A 141 -1.25 -3.16 -13.80
C LEU A 141 -0.64 -1.91 -14.45
N ASP A 142 -0.06 -2.01 -15.63
CA ASP A 142 0.56 -0.85 -16.28
C ASP A 142 -0.49 0.22 -16.62
N SER A 143 -1.72 -0.19 -16.94
CA SER A 143 -2.87 0.71 -17.09
C SER A 143 -3.21 1.45 -15.78
N VAL A 144 -3.12 0.77 -14.63
CA VAL A 144 -3.34 1.39 -13.31
C VAL A 144 -2.28 2.46 -13.03
N TRP A 145 -1.02 2.20 -13.39
CA TRP A 145 0.05 3.18 -13.27
C TRP A 145 -0.21 4.45 -14.08
N ARG A 146 -0.71 4.29 -15.30
CA ARG A 146 -1.10 5.40 -16.19
C ARG A 146 -2.39 6.11 -15.76
N GLY A 147 -3.09 5.60 -14.74
CA GLY A 147 -4.39 6.12 -14.30
C GLY A 147 -5.53 5.80 -15.26
N GLU A 148 -5.39 4.74 -16.05
CA GLU A 148 -6.38 4.28 -17.02
C GLU A 148 -7.38 3.36 -16.33
N PHE A 149 -8.56 3.92 -16.06
CA PHE A 149 -9.63 3.23 -15.37
C PHE A 149 -10.88 3.10 -16.23
N VAL A 150 -11.70 2.09 -15.92
CA VAL A 150 -12.91 1.75 -16.67
C VAL A 150 -14.14 1.79 -15.76
N GLU A 151 -15.31 1.94 -16.37
CA GLU A 151 -16.59 1.63 -15.74
C GLU A 151 -17.10 0.32 -16.35
N PRO A 152 -16.89 -0.83 -15.68
CA PRO A 152 -17.06 -2.14 -16.30
C PRO A 152 -18.52 -2.45 -16.66
N VAL A 153 -19.46 -1.89 -15.88
CA VAL A 153 -20.89 -1.85 -16.16
C VAL A 153 -21.47 -0.52 -15.64
N PRO A 154 -22.57 -0.01 -16.23
CA PRO A 154 -23.21 1.20 -15.74
C PRO A 154 -23.55 1.13 -14.24
N GLY A 155 -23.06 2.09 -13.47
CA GLY A 155 -23.27 2.18 -12.03
C GLY A 155 -22.16 1.58 -11.16
N PHE A 156 -21.17 0.91 -11.75
CA PHE A 156 -19.97 0.46 -11.04
C PHE A 156 -18.94 1.59 -11.05
N LYS A 157 -19.18 2.60 -10.20
CA LYS A 157 -18.39 3.81 -10.13
C LYS A 157 -17.49 3.81 -8.91
N ALA A 158 -16.26 4.25 -9.14
CA ALA A 158 -15.32 4.52 -8.08
C ALA A 158 -15.73 5.72 -7.25
N THR A 159 -15.35 5.70 -5.98
CA THR A 159 -15.36 6.89 -5.13
C THR A 159 -13.98 7.52 -5.17
N ILE A 160 -13.87 8.72 -5.78
CA ILE A 160 -12.60 9.45 -5.92
C ILE A 160 -12.73 10.79 -5.18
N PRO A 161 -12.33 10.87 -3.90
CA PRO A 161 -12.38 12.12 -3.16
C PRO A 161 -11.48 13.19 -3.78
N GLN A 162 -11.98 14.42 -3.79
CA GLN A 162 -11.22 15.60 -4.25
C GLN A 162 -10.50 16.28 -3.10
N ASP A 163 -11.07 16.21 -1.89
CA ASP A 163 -10.51 16.82 -0.69
C ASP A 163 -9.41 15.95 -0.04
N GLU A 164 -8.40 16.60 0.52
CA GLU A 164 -7.20 15.94 1.06
C GLU A 164 -7.51 15.08 2.30
N TRP A 165 -8.52 15.43 3.08
CA TRP A 165 -8.85 14.68 4.30
C TRP A 165 -9.46 13.31 3.97
N ARG A 166 -10.35 13.21 2.97
CA ARG A 166 -10.86 11.90 2.52
C ARG A 166 -9.81 11.08 1.81
N LYS A 167 -8.88 11.71 1.08
CA LYS A 167 -7.74 10.98 0.51
C LYS A 167 -6.90 10.35 1.62
N ALA A 168 -6.64 11.10 2.68
CA ALA A 168 -5.94 10.58 3.85
C ALA A 168 -6.72 9.46 4.56
N GLU A 169 -8.05 9.58 4.66
CA GLU A 169 -8.92 8.52 5.21
C GLU A 169 -8.82 7.22 4.41
N LEU A 170 -8.93 7.28 3.07
CA LEU A 170 -8.77 6.10 2.22
C LEU A 170 -7.34 5.52 2.29
N ALA A 171 -6.32 6.38 2.43
CA ALA A 171 -4.95 5.92 2.65
C ALA A 171 -4.78 5.21 4.00
N THR A 172 -5.44 5.69 5.06
CA THR A 172 -5.49 5.00 6.35
C THR A 172 -6.19 3.65 6.23
N LEU A 173 -7.34 3.57 5.55
CA LEU A 173 -8.05 2.30 5.33
C LEU A 173 -7.20 1.29 4.56
N LEU A 174 -6.45 1.73 3.54
CA LEU A 174 -5.49 0.87 2.85
C LEU A 174 -4.37 0.41 3.80
N GLY A 175 -3.86 1.30 4.66
CA GLY A 175 -2.87 0.96 5.67
C GLY A 175 -3.37 -0.08 6.67
N GLU A 176 -4.59 0.07 7.19
CA GLU A 176 -5.24 -0.91 8.09
C GLU A 176 -5.38 -2.27 7.43
N ASN A 177 -5.83 -2.28 6.18
CA ASN A 177 -5.94 -3.47 5.36
C ASN A 177 -4.59 -4.18 5.23
N ILE A 178 -3.52 -3.47 4.82
CA ILE A 178 -2.19 -4.08 4.65
C ILE A 178 -1.63 -4.55 6.00
N LEU A 179 -1.83 -3.78 7.07
CA LEU A 179 -1.35 -4.15 8.39
C LEU A 179 -2.06 -5.41 8.93
N TYR A 180 -3.35 -5.55 8.65
CA TYR A 180 -4.08 -6.78 8.95
C TYR A 180 -3.43 -7.99 8.26
N ASP A 181 -3.04 -7.86 6.98
CA ASP A 181 -2.36 -8.95 6.27
C ASP A 181 -0.96 -9.26 6.85
N ILE A 182 -0.24 -8.26 7.35
CA ILE A 182 1.03 -8.45 8.05
C ILE A 182 0.82 -9.21 9.38
N TYR A 183 -0.29 -8.95 10.07
CA TYR A 183 -0.57 -9.55 11.38
C TYR A 183 -1.11 -10.98 11.28
N ASP A 184 -2.06 -11.22 10.38
CA ASP A 184 -2.75 -12.51 10.20
C ASP A 184 -1.86 -13.58 9.52
N SER A 185 -0.61 -13.24 9.17
CA SER A 185 0.32 -14.10 8.43
C SER A 185 0.93 -15.25 9.26
N VAL A 186 0.09 -16.05 9.94
CA VAL A 186 0.51 -17.32 10.56
C VAL A 186 0.81 -18.39 9.47
N GLU A 187 0.31 -18.22 8.24
CA GLU A 187 0.58 -19.15 7.10
C GLU A 187 0.62 -18.46 5.72
N LEU A 188 1.13 -17.24 5.59
CA LEU A 188 1.33 -16.66 4.25
C LEU A 188 2.70 -17.06 3.69
N ALA A 189 2.69 -18.06 2.80
CA ALA A 189 3.72 -18.20 1.78
C ALA A 189 3.63 -16.99 0.84
N TRP A 190 4.15 -15.83 1.28
CA TRP A 190 4.27 -14.64 0.47
C TRP A 190 5.07 -14.99 -0.79
N LYS A 191 4.38 -15.18 -1.91
CA LYS A 191 5.02 -15.21 -3.22
C LYS A 191 5.16 -13.76 -3.69
N ALA A 192 6.06 -13.04 -3.04
CA ALA A 192 6.43 -11.71 -3.48
C ALA A 192 7.23 -11.84 -4.78
N THR A 193 6.77 -11.16 -5.83
CA THR A 193 7.60 -10.93 -7.01
C THR A 193 8.04 -9.48 -6.95
N THR A 194 9.34 -9.27 -6.78
CA THR A 194 9.96 -7.94 -6.83
C THR A 194 10.71 -7.81 -8.14
N THR A 195 10.29 -6.87 -8.98
CA THR A 195 11.01 -6.51 -10.21
C THR A 195 11.59 -5.11 -10.06
N THR A 196 12.88 -4.96 -10.38
CA THR A 196 13.62 -3.70 -10.38
C THR A 196 14.20 -3.41 -11.74
#